data_AF-A0A855SG29-F1
#
_entry.id   AF-A0A855SG29-F1
#
_cell.length_a   1.000
_cell.length_b   1.000
_cell.length_c   1.000
_cell.angle_alpha   90.00
_cell.angle_beta   90.00
_cell.angle_gamma   90.00
#
_symmetry.space_group_name_H-M   'P 1'
#
loop_
_entity.id
_entity.type
_entity.pdbx_description
1 polymer ?
#
loop_
_entity_poly.entity_id
_entity_poly.type
_entity_poly.pdbx_seq_one_letter_code
_entity_poly.pdbx_strand_id
1 'polypeptide(L)'
;MTDKIAMITLDSMLNDCEKYERIHAKLDELTKLAKAHIKHLMLFSCDELNIDSPCLLLADDPNYVPPTKHQVQLVVDFLMQEKGLTKTDIALKLNISPKYNRTINYWLAENRKECIPYGAWRLMLTMAGLSIDLMYFSESVKNKVLR
;
A
#
# COMPACT_ATOMS: atom_id res chain seq x y z
N MET A 1 -10.81 -37.66 -51.89
CA MET A 1 -10.64 -36.87 -50.65
C MET A 1 -9.24 -36.28 -50.72
N THR A 2 -9.13 -35.03 -51.15
CA THR A 2 -7.83 -34.35 -51.28
C THR A 2 -7.64 -33.46 -50.07
N ASP A 3 -6.75 -33.86 -49.18
CA ASP A 3 -6.34 -33.07 -48.02
C ASP A 3 -5.75 -31.74 -48.50
N LYS A 4 -6.46 -30.65 -48.20
CA LYS A 4 -5.92 -29.29 -48.37
C LYS A 4 -4.97 -29.02 -47.22
N ILE A 5 -3.69 -29.31 -47.43
CA ILE A 5 -2.63 -28.77 -46.57
C ILE A 5 -2.61 -27.26 -46.80
N ALA A 6 -3.05 -26.50 -45.80
CA ALA A 6 -2.97 -25.04 -45.83
C ALA A 6 -1.49 -24.62 -45.83
N MET A 7 -1.04 -24.03 -46.91
CA MET A 7 0.32 -23.52 -47.03
C MET A 7 0.40 -22.20 -46.25
N ILE A 8 0.96 -22.25 -45.04
CA ILE A 8 1.22 -21.04 -44.25
C ILE A 8 2.34 -20.26 -44.94
N THR A 9 2.09 -19.00 -45.28
CA THR A 9 3.09 -18.14 -45.91
C THR A 9 4.04 -17.58 -44.86
N LEU A 10 5.30 -17.33 -45.23
CA LEU A 10 6.30 -16.70 -44.36
C LEU A 10 5.79 -15.36 -43.79
N ASP A 11 5.07 -14.58 -44.60
CA ASP A 11 4.45 -13.31 -44.19
C ASP A 11 3.37 -13.49 -43.11
N SER A 12 2.64 -14.61 -43.13
CA SER A 12 1.66 -14.95 -42.08
C SER A 12 2.38 -15.27 -40.77
N MET A 13 3.47 -16.04 -40.82
CA MET A 13 4.25 -16.38 -39.63
C MET A 13 4.95 -15.15 -39.02
N LEU A 14 5.50 -14.27 -39.86
CA LEU A 14 6.15 -13.04 -39.43
C LEU A 14 5.14 -12.07 -38.77
N ASN A 15 3.95 -11.92 -39.35
CA ASN A 15 2.88 -11.12 -38.75
C ASN A 15 2.44 -11.67 -37.38
N ASP A 16 2.36 -12.99 -37.24
CA ASP A 16 2.04 -13.62 -35.95
C ASP A 16 3.15 -13.41 -34.91
N CYS A 17 4.42 -13.47 -35.32
CA CYS A 17 5.56 -13.13 -34.45
C CYS A 17 5.53 -11.66 -34.00
N GLU A 18 5.35 -10.72 -34.92
CA GLU A 18 5.27 -9.29 -34.56
C GLU A 18 4.07 -8.97 -33.67
N LYS A 19 2.95 -9.67 -33.88
CA LYS A 19 1.76 -9.56 -33.04
C LYS A 19 2.01 -10.13 -31.65
N TYR A 20 2.71 -11.26 -31.56
CA TYR A 20 3.11 -11.88 -30.30
C TYR A 20 4.05 -10.98 -29.49
N GLU A 21 5.08 -10.41 -30.13
CA GLU A 21 6.01 -9.46 -29.51
C GLU A 21 5.29 -8.21 -28.98
N ARG A 22 4.36 -7.64 -29.77
CA ARG A 22 3.55 -6.49 -29.34
C ARG A 22 2.66 -6.82 -28.13
N ILE A 23 2.07 -8.00 -28.09
CA ILE A 23 1.24 -8.44 -26.95
C ILE A 23 2.11 -8.59 -25.71
N HIS A 24 3.28 -9.22 -25.81
CA HIS A 24 4.20 -9.39 -24.67
C HIS A 24 4.75 -8.07 -24.15
N ALA A 25 5.18 -7.16 -25.03
CA ALA A 25 5.62 -5.83 -24.64
C ALA A 25 4.52 -5.06 -23.88
N LYS A 26 3.28 -5.15 -24.36
CA LYS A 26 2.12 -4.55 -23.67
C LYS A 26 1.82 -5.24 -22.35
N LEU A 27 1.97 -6.55 -22.25
CA LEU A 27 1.78 -7.31 -21.01
C LEU A 27 2.82 -6.95 -19.96
N ASP A 28 4.07 -6.76 -20.38
CA ASP A 28 5.17 -6.29 -19.52
C ASP A 28 4.95 -4.86 -19.02
N GLU A 29 4.50 -3.97 -19.89
CA GLU A 29 4.12 -2.60 -19.52
C GLU A 29 2.96 -2.60 -18.52
N LEU A 30 1.88 -3.34 -18.80
CA LEU A 30 0.75 -3.50 -17.89
C LEU A 30 1.17 -4.14 -16.56
N THR A 31 2.10 -5.09 -16.58
CA THR A 31 2.64 -5.72 -15.37
C THR A 31 3.47 -4.72 -14.56
N LYS A 32 4.29 -3.88 -15.20
CA LYS A 32 5.03 -2.80 -14.53
C LYS A 32 4.08 -1.77 -13.93
N LEU A 33 3.05 -1.37 -14.67
CA LEU A 33 2.02 -0.45 -14.19
C LEU A 33 1.20 -1.05 -13.05
N ALA A 34 0.79 -2.32 -13.16
CA ALA A 34 0.09 -3.03 -12.10
C ALA A 34 0.97 -3.20 -10.87
N LYS A 35 2.25 -3.57 -11.01
CA LYS A 35 3.21 -3.66 -9.90
C LYS A 35 3.44 -2.29 -9.26
N ALA A 36 3.54 -1.22 -10.03
CA ALA A 36 3.62 0.14 -9.50
C ALA A 36 2.34 0.52 -8.76
N HIS A 37 1.17 0.23 -9.34
CA HIS A 37 -0.13 0.50 -8.74
C HIS A 37 -0.35 -0.30 -7.43
N ILE A 38 0.00 -1.59 -7.42
CA ILE A 38 0.01 -2.46 -6.24
C ILE A 38 1.04 -1.96 -5.21
N LYS A 39 2.22 -1.52 -5.64
CA LYS A 39 3.22 -0.88 -4.77
C LYS A 39 2.69 0.42 -4.14
N HIS A 40 1.80 1.13 -4.83
CA HIS A 40 1.11 2.31 -4.28
C HIS A 40 -0.12 1.97 -3.41
N LEU A 41 -0.69 0.77 -3.53
CA LEU A 41 -1.93 0.36 -2.85
C LEU A 41 -1.77 -0.64 -1.70
N MET A 42 -0.71 -1.46 -1.69
CA MET A 42 -0.69 -2.70 -0.90
C MET A 42 0.60 -3.01 -0.14
N LEU A 43 1.68 -2.23 -0.29
CA LEU A 43 2.91 -2.54 0.45
C LEU A 43 3.07 -1.59 1.63
N PHE A 44 2.61 -2.08 2.77
CA PHE A 44 3.27 -1.76 4.01
C PHE A 44 4.71 -2.28 3.94
N SER A 45 5.67 -1.39 3.76
CA SER A 45 7.10 -1.75 3.74
C SER A 45 7.79 -1.41 5.06
N CYS A 46 7.03 -1.29 6.15
CA CYS A 46 7.59 -1.36 7.49
C CYS A 46 7.29 -2.77 8.01
N ASP A 47 8.21 -3.70 7.74
CA ASP A 47 8.05 -5.13 8.07
C ASP A 47 7.76 -5.39 9.56
N GLU A 48 7.97 -4.39 10.42
CA GLU A 48 7.85 -4.44 11.88
C GLU A 48 6.43 -4.24 12.43
N LEU A 49 5.48 -3.68 11.67
CA LEU A 49 4.09 -3.55 12.13
C LEU A 49 3.21 -4.64 11.52
N ASN A 50 2.64 -5.45 12.41
CA ASN A 50 1.78 -6.56 12.02
C ASN A 50 0.52 -6.06 11.28
N ILE A 51 0.28 -6.56 10.08
CA ILE A 51 -0.90 -6.24 9.25
C ILE A 51 -2.22 -6.71 9.88
N ASP A 52 -2.18 -7.70 10.77
CA ASP A 52 -3.33 -8.20 11.52
C ASP A 52 -3.52 -7.44 12.85
N SER A 53 -2.77 -6.34 13.07
CA SER A 53 -2.86 -5.56 14.30
C SER A 53 -4.23 -4.89 14.44
N PRO A 54 -4.88 -4.95 15.62
CA PRO A 54 -6.19 -4.32 15.85
C PRO A 54 -6.17 -2.79 15.69
N CYS A 55 -4.99 -2.16 15.73
CA CYS A 55 -4.86 -0.73 15.44
C CYS A 55 -5.03 -0.37 13.97
N LEU A 56 -5.14 -1.37 13.09
CA LEU A 56 -5.43 -1.21 11.68
C LEU A 56 -6.91 -1.41 11.36
N LEU A 57 -7.76 -1.66 12.35
CA LEU A 57 -9.21 -1.77 12.14
C LEU A 57 -9.85 -0.38 11.98
N LEU A 58 -11.10 -0.38 11.50
CA LEU A 58 -11.91 0.83 11.40
C LEU A 58 -12.32 1.34 12.80
N ALA A 59 -12.60 2.64 12.91
CA ALA A 59 -12.94 3.26 14.21
C ALA A 59 -14.23 2.74 14.84
N ASP A 60 -15.14 2.20 14.04
CA ASP A 60 -16.41 1.61 14.47
C ASP A 60 -16.31 0.09 14.71
N ASP A 61 -15.16 -0.53 14.44
CA ASP A 61 -14.92 -1.93 14.78
C ASP A 61 -14.79 -2.09 16.31
N PRO A 62 -15.59 -2.97 16.95
CA PRO A 62 -15.54 -3.17 18.40
C PRO A 62 -14.19 -3.72 18.89
N ASN A 63 -13.38 -4.29 18.01
CA ASN A 63 -12.06 -4.82 18.33
C ASN A 63 -10.93 -3.83 18.04
N TYR A 64 -11.25 -2.61 17.57
CA TYR A 64 -10.24 -1.59 17.34
C TYR A 64 -9.53 -1.22 18.65
N VAL A 65 -8.20 -1.24 18.60
CA VAL A 65 -7.34 -0.81 19.71
C VAL A 65 -6.43 0.30 19.19
N PRO A 66 -6.35 1.46 19.86
CA PRO A 66 -5.42 2.53 19.46
C PRO A 66 -3.97 2.02 19.35
N PRO A 67 -3.16 2.53 18.40
CA PRO A 67 -1.79 2.08 18.23
C PRO A 67 -0.95 2.41 19.47
N THR A 68 -0.03 1.51 19.78
CA THR A 68 1.00 1.74 20.81
C THR A 68 1.99 2.82 20.36
N LYS A 69 2.70 3.40 21.33
CA LYS A 69 3.77 4.39 21.10
C LYS A 69 4.82 3.89 20.13
N HIS A 70 5.23 2.64 20.30
CA HIS A 70 6.16 1.96 19.41
C HIS A 70 5.62 1.85 17.98
N GLN A 71 4.36 1.45 17.78
CA GLN A 71 3.75 1.39 16.45
C GLN A 71 3.67 2.77 15.77
N VAL A 72 3.39 3.83 16.53
CA VAL A 72 3.44 5.20 16.02
C VAL A 72 4.87 5.57 15.62
N GLN A 73 5.87 5.20 16.43
CA GLN A 73 7.29 5.44 16.16
C GLN A 73 7.73 4.77 14.85
N LEU A 74 7.36 3.50 14.65
CA LEU A 74 7.65 2.76 13.42
C LEU A 74 7.16 3.48 12.16
N VAL A 75 5.92 3.97 12.17
CA VAL A 75 5.35 4.70 11.03
C VAL A 75 6.05 6.05 10.83
N VAL A 76 6.37 6.77 11.91
CA VAL A 76 7.11 8.05 11.83
C VAL A 76 8.50 7.83 11.24
N ASP A 77 9.23 6.81 11.70
CA ASP A 77 10.57 6.49 11.22
C ASP A 77 10.54 6.07 9.75
N PHE A 78 9.56 5.26 9.35
CA PHE A 78 9.36 4.89 7.95
C PHE A 78 9.09 6.12 7.07
N LEU A 79 8.21 7.03 7.49
CA LEU A 79 7.94 8.28 6.76
C LEU A 79 9.20 9.15 6.65
N MET A 80 10.07 9.14 7.65
CA MET A 80 11.31 9.92 7.64
C MET A 80 12.40 9.28 6.78
N GLN A 81 12.65 7.99 6.95
CA GLN A 81 13.76 7.28 6.32
C GLN A 81 13.45 6.88 4.88
N GLU A 82 12.24 6.36 4.62
CA GLU A 82 11.87 5.80 3.31
C GLU A 82 11.14 6.80 2.42
N LYS A 83 10.39 7.75 3.01
CA LYS A 83 9.68 8.79 2.26
C LYS A 83 10.38 10.16 2.28
N GLY A 84 11.48 10.29 3.03
CA GLY A 84 12.26 11.52 3.12
C GLY A 84 11.51 12.70 3.74
N LEU A 85 10.44 12.46 4.50
CA LEU A 85 9.68 13.52 5.17
C LEU A 85 10.37 13.95 6.46
N THR A 86 10.27 15.22 6.83
CA THR A 86 10.63 15.65 8.19
C THR A 86 9.43 15.52 9.13
N LYS A 87 9.65 15.48 10.45
CA LYS A 87 8.56 15.58 11.43
C LYS A 87 7.70 16.84 11.23
N THR A 88 8.31 17.93 10.75
CA THR A 88 7.62 19.16 10.40
C THR A 88 6.67 18.95 9.22
N ASP A 89 7.11 18.25 8.17
CA ASP A 89 6.25 17.93 7.02
C ASP A 89 5.09 17.01 7.43
N ILE A 90 5.37 16.04 8.31
CA ILE A 90 4.34 15.16 8.88
C ILE A 90 3.32 16.00 9.65
N ALA A 91 3.77 16.92 10.51
CA ALA A 91 2.88 17.79 11.28
C ALA A 91 2.00 18.67 10.38
N LEU A 92 2.58 19.26 9.32
CA LEU A 92 1.84 20.06 8.35
C LEU A 92 0.78 19.24 7.61
N LYS A 93 1.13 18.02 7.16
CA LYS A 93 0.18 17.11 6.48
C LYS A 93 -0.95 16.65 7.41
N LEU A 94 -0.66 16.47 8.69
CA LEU A 94 -1.64 16.15 9.74
C LEU A 94 -2.49 17.35 10.19
N ASN A 95 -2.26 18.54 9.63
CA ASN A 95 -2.90 19.79 10.03
C ASN A 95 -2.78 20.08 11.54
N ILE A 96 -1.61 19.78 12.10
CA ILE A 96 -1.26 20.08 13.50
C ILE A 96 -0.10 21.09 13.54
N SER A 97 0.10 21.73 14.69
CA SER A 97 1.17 22.72 14.83
C SER A 97 2.56 22.08 14.60
N PRO A 98 3.37 22.59 13.66
CA PRO A 98 4.74 22.11 13.44
C PRO A 98 5.73 22.61 14.51
N LYS A 99 5.30 23.53 15.38
CA LYS A 99 6.18 24.20 16.35
C LYS A 99 6.83 23.17 17.29
N TYR A 100 8.15 22.98 17.12
CA TYR A 100 8.96 21.99 17.84
C TYR A 100 8.46 20.54 17.76
N ASN A 101 7.58 20.23 16.79
CA ASN A 101 6.95 18.90 16.65
C ASN A 101 6.32 18.38 17.95
N ARG A 102 5.82 19.28 18.80
CA ARG A 102 5.39 18.98 20.18
C ARG A 102 4.35 17.87 20.24
N THR A 103 3.33 17.94 19.38
CA THR A 103 2.23 16.96 19.34
C THR A 103 2.72 15.57 18.91
N ILE A 104 3.54 15.48 17.86
CA ILE A 104 4.13 14.20 17.44
C ILE A 104 4.99 13.63 18.57
N ASN A 105 5.85 14.45 19.18
CA ASN A 105 6.70 14.00 20.29
C ASN A 105 5.87 13.53 21.51
N TYR A 106 4.69 14.11 21.76
CA TYR A 106 3.78 13.60 22.80
C TYR A 106 3.16 12.26 22.45
N TRP A 107 2.81 12.03 21.18
CA TRP A 107 2.33 10.74 20.74
C TRP A 107 3.40 9.66 20.78
N LEU A 108 4.68 10.02 20.80
CA LEU A 108 5.83 9.10 20.91
C LEU A 108 6.34 8.94 22.35
N ALA A 109 6.01 9.85 23.26
CA ALA A 109 6.52 9.81 24.63
C ALA A 109 5.85 8.72 25.48
N GLU A 110 6.65 7.79 26.01
CA GLU A 110 6.22 6.67 26.88
C GLU A 110 5.54 7.13 28.18
N ASN A 111 5.93 8.29 28.70
CA ASN A 111 5.39 8.83 29.95
C ASN A 111 4.06 9.58 29.78
N ARG A 112 3.46 9.59 28.58
CA ARG A 112 2.19 10.28 28.29
C ARG A 112 1.09 9.27 27.95
N LYS A 113 -0.07 9.46 28.58
CA LYS A 113 -1.27 8.63 28.36
C LYS A 113 -1.97 8.91 27.03
N GLU A 114 -1.79 10.10 26.46
CA GLU A 114 -2.47 10.49 25.22
C GLU A 114 -1.97 9.66 24.04
N CYS A 115 -2.86 8.91 23.42
CA CYS A 115 -2.60 8.20 22.17
C CYS A 115 -2.87 9.13 20.98
N ILE A 116 -2.31 8.79 19.82
CA ILE A 116 -2.63 9.49 18.58
C ILE A 116 -4.14 9.32 18.28
N PRO A 117 -4.87 10.39 17.92
CA PRO A 117 -6.27 10.28 17.50
C PRO A 117 -6.42 9.43 16.24
N TYR A 118 -7.52 8.68 16.11
CA TYR A 118 -7.77 7.79 14.97
C TYR A 118 -7.60 8.48 13.62
N GLY A 119 -8.18 9.67 13.42
CA GLY A 119 -8.06 10.40 12.14
C GLY A 119 -6.61 10.73 11.77
N ALA A 120 -5.80 11.15 12.75
CA ALA A 120 -4.39 11.43 12.53
C ALA A 120 -3.61 10.14 12.25
N TRP A 121 -3.93 9.05 12.97
CA TRP A 121 -3.35 7.73 12.72
C TRP A 121 -3.63 7.25 11.30
N ARG A 122 -4.89 7.29 10.86
CA ARG A 122 -5.30 6.90 9.51
C ARG A 122 -4.59 7.71 8.43
N LEU A 123 -4.43 9.02 8.63
CA LEU A 123 -3.73 9.86 7.68
C LEU A 123 -2.23 9.54 7.62
N MET A 124 -1.56 9.29 8.75
CA MET A 124 -0.16 8.84 8.73
C MET A 124 0.01 7.50 8.02
N LEU A 125 -0.91 6.56 8.28
CA LEU A 125 -0.93 5.28 7.59
C LEU A 125 -1.08 5.47 6.08
N THR A 126 -2.04 6.28 5.63
CA THR A 126 -2.20 6.62 4.21
C THR A 126 -0.93 7.24 3.61
N MET A 127 -0.27 8.14 4.34
CA MET A 127 1.02 8.72 3.92
C MET A 127 2.12 7.66 3.79
N ALA A 128 2.10 6.63 4.63
CA ALA A 128 3.02 5.50 4.57
C ALA A 128 2.68 4.52 3.43
N GLY A 129 1.57 4.74 2.71
CA GLY A 129 1.08 3.84 1.64
C GLY A 129 0.08 2.80 2.13
N LEU A 130 -0.46 2.96 3.34
CA LEU A 130 -1.42 2.05 3.96
C LEU A 130 -2.83 2.55 3.77
N SER A 131 -3.43 2.17 2.65
CA SER A 131 -4.86 2.34 2.43
C SER A 131 -5.62 1.19 3.10
N ILE A 132 -5.99 1.36 4.38
CA ILE A 132 -6.75 0.34 5.13
C ILE A 132 -8.18 0.19 4.61
N ASP A 133 -8.72 1.14 3.84
CA ASP A 133 -10.06 0.99 3.25
C ASP A 133 -10.09 -0.21 2.26
N LEU A 134 -8.92 -0.69 1.81
CA LEU A 134 -8.74 -1.95 1.08
C LEU A 134 -8.31 -3.13 1.95
N MET A 135 -7.85 -2.92 3.18
CA MET A 135 -7.49 -4.00 4.11
C MET A 135 -8.69 -4.64 4.79
N TYR A 136 -9.91 -4.10 4.61
CA TYR A 136 -11.14 -4.87 4.81
C TYR A 136 -11.34 -5.86 3.65
N PHE A 137 -10.35 -6.71 3.39
CA PHE A 137 -10.60 -8.00 2.75
C PHE A 137 -11.37 -8.82 3.77
N SER A 138 -12.70 -8.63 3.85
CA SER A 138 -13.56 -9.57 4.57
C SER A 138 -13.18 -10.99 4.15
N GLU A 139 -13.31 -11.99 5.04
CA GLU A 139 -13.04 -13.38 4.68
C GLU A 139 -13.74 -13.79 3.36
N SER A 140 -14.87 -13.15 3.04
CA SER A 140 -15.59 -13.34 1.78
C SER A 140 -14.80 -12.95 0.52
N VAL A 141 -13.95 -11.92 0.59
CA VAL A 141 -13.08 -11.49 -0.53
C VAL A 141 -11.80 -12.33 -0.55
N LYS A 142 -11.23 -12.65 0.62
CA LYS A 142 -10.04 -13.52 0.75
C LYS A 142 -10.30 -14.90 0.11
N ASN A 143 -11.49 -15.47 0.32
CA ASN A 143 -11.94 -16.73 -0.28
C ASN A 143 -12.28 -16.66 -1.78
N LYS A 144 -12.50 -15.46 -2.34
CA LYS A 144 -12.79 -15.28 -3.77
C LYS A 144 -11.54 -15.02 -4.61
N VAL A 145 -10.51 -14.42 -4.03
CA VAL A 145 -9.27 -14.03 -4.74
C VAL A 145 -8.22 -15.15 -4.73
N LEU A 146 -8.24 -16.03 -3.72
CA LEU A 146 -7.28 -17.14 -3.57
C LEU A 146 -7.81 -18.48 -4.14
N ARG A 147 -8.79 -18.45 -5.04
CA ARG A 147 -9.26 -19.63 -5.79
C ARG A 147 -8.75 -19.61 -7.22
#